data_AF-A0A6N4AHL1-F1
#
_entry.id   AF-A0A6N4AHL1-F1
#
_cell.length_a   1.000
_cell.length_b   1.000
_cell.length_c   1.000
_cell.angle_alpha   90.00
_cell.angle_beta   90.00
_cell.angle_gamma   90.00
#
_symmetry.space_group_name_H-M   'P 1'
#
loop_
_entity.id
_entity.type
_entity.pdbx_description
1 polymer ?
#
loop_
_entity_poly.entity_id
_entity_poly.type
_entity_poly.pdbx_seq_one_letter_code
_entity_poly.pdbx_strand_id
1 'polypeptide(L)'
;MESVSYNNRRLRLLSAAIASIYIVFHGIPVDLVRAFSSPAFYVAVAVSFTISLLLVNTVHTVTVWLDKRCPWRLRPFERGGLQLIFGVVVPALIDLLLVSVYFGFLGESVMENGFLLIDFPVIICLIIFLNLYYLIHYLLLTEGKPLEDRAKGYPLFSLAKGDDKGTLPTSLNIHYNGQHLFFNVENDIMFFYREGKRVKCTTFHGNRYPVNASISDLEERFTGTRLCRISRSTIINYKMVKGYNAGTKRNTAELIIRPDYQPYIKDWQSHEFVVTKEFLKQFKEGLQEL
;
A
#
# COMPACT_ATOMS: atom_id res chain seq x y z
N MET A 1 -1.91 8.18 9.23
CA MET A 1 -1.68 6.81 8.73
C MET A 1 -2.94 6.01 9.04
N GLU A 2 -3.68 5.60 8.01
CA GLU A 2 -4.86 4.74 8.21
C GLU A 2 -4.40 3.40 8.79
N SER A 3 -4.84 3.07 10.00
CA SER A 3 -4.62 1.75 10.58
C SER A 3 -5.63 0.78 9.96
N VAL A 4 -5.14 -0.24 9.25
CA VAL A 4 -5.97 -1.36 8.80
C VAL A 4 -6.43 -2.13 10.04
N SER A 5 -7.73 -2.10 10.32
CA SER A 5 -8.32 -2.82 11.45
C SER A 5 -8.68 -4.24 11.01
N TYR A 6 -7.92 -5.22 11.50
CA TYR A 6 -8.21 -6.64 11.27
C TYR A 6 -9.10 -7.16 12.39
N ASN A 7 -10.42 -7.18 12.20
CA ASN A 7 -11.33 -7.74 13.19
C ASN A 7 -11.40 -9.28 13.09
N ASN A 8 -10.27 -9.94 13.36
CA ASN A 8 -10.08 -11.36 13.06
C ASN A 8 -9.96 -12.25 14.31
N ARG A 9 -10.57 -11.85 15.44
CA ARG A 9 -10.44 -12.60 16.72
C ARG A 9 -10.83 -14.07 16.59
N ARG A 10 -11.94 -14.36 15.89
CA ARG A 10 -12.44 -15.73 15.68
C ARG A 10 -11.48 -16.56 14.84
N LEU A 11 -10.96 -15.97 13.76
CA LEU A 11 -9.99 -16.64 12.90
C LEU A 11 -8.73 -17.02 13.67
N ARG A 12 -8.22 -16.12 14.53
CA ARG A 12 -7.03 -16.38 15.35
C ARG A 12 -7.24 -17.54 16.33
N LEU A 13 -8.41 -17.58 16.98
CA LEU A 13 -8.76 -18.67 17.90
C LEU A 13 -8.88 -19.99 17.14
N LEU A 14 -9.55 -19.98 15.98
CA LEU A 14 -9.75 -21.14 15.14
C LEU A 14 -8.42 -21.66 14.57
N SER A 15 -7.55 -20.77 14.08
CA SER A 15 -6.24 -21.14 13.56
C SER A 15 -5.36 -21.75 14.65
N ALA A 16 -5.40 -21.20 15.86
CA ALA A 16 -4.67 -21.75 17.00
C ALA A 16 -5.18 -23.16 17.38
N ALA A 17 -6.49 -23.36 17.39
CA ALA A 17 -7.10 -24.67 17.67
C ALA A 17 -6.76 -25.72 16.60
N ILE A 18 -6.83 -25.34 15.33
CA ILE A 18 -6.48 -26.24 14.22
C ILE A 18 -5.00 -26.60 14.29
N ALA A 19 -4.12 -25.62 14.49
CA ALA A 19 -2.69 -25.85 14.59
C ALA A 19 -2.33 -26.75 15.78
N SER A 20 -2.92 -26.53 16.96
CA SER A 20 -2.64 -27.35 18.13
C SER A 20 -3.06 -28.80 17.97
N ILE A 21 -4.24 -29.03 17.38
CA ILE A 21 -4.72 -30.38 17.08
C ILE A 21 -3.80 -31.04 16.06
N TYR A 22 -3.45 -30.32 14.98
CA TYR A 22 -2.59 -30.83 13.93
C TYR A 22 -1.22 -31.25 14.47
N ILE A 23 -0.56 -30.40 15.27
CA ILE A 23 0.76 -30.68 15.85
C ILE A 23 0.70 -31.92 16.74
N VAL A 24 -0.29 -32.05 17.62
CA VAL A 24 -0.39 -33.21 18.52
C VAL A 24 -0.61 -34.54 17.77
N PHE A 25 -1.30 -34.51 16.63
CA PHE A 25 -1.48 -35.69 15.80
C PHE A 25 -0.36 -35.90 14.76
N HIS A 26 0.52 -34.91 14.58
CA HIS A 26 1.60 -35.00 13.62
C HIS A 26 2.63 -36.03 14.11
N GLY A 27 3.01 -36.98 13.24
CA GLY A 27 4.02 -37.99 13.56
C GLY A 27 3.57 -39.19 14.42
N ILE A 28 2.33 -39.23 14.92
CA ILE A 28 1.81 -40.39 15.68
C ILE A 28 0.96 -41.29 14.78
N PRO A 29 1.22 -42.62 14.69
CA PRO A 29 0.33 -43.54 14.00
C PRO A 29 -1.03 -43.55 14.70
N VAL A 30 -2.08 -43.32 13.92
CA VAL A 30 -3.35 -42.79 14.43
C VAL A 30 -4.21 -43.87 15.11
N ASP A 31 -3.98 -44.11 16.39
CA ASP A 31 -4.88 -44.91 17.23
C ASP A 31 -5.79 -43.98 18.06
N LEU A 32 -6.71 -43.30 17.35
CA LEU A 32 -7.52 -42.18 17.88
C LEU A 32 -8.22 -42.54 19.19
N VAL A 33 -8.79 -43.74 19.27
CA VAL A 33 -9.57 -44.19 20.43
C VAL A 33 -8.71 -44.22 21.70
N ARG A 34 -7.46 -44.68 21.57
CA ARG A 34 -6.51 -44.74 22.68
C ARG A 34 -6.02 -43.35 23.08
N ALA A 35 -5.80 -42.46 22.10
CA ALA A 35 -5.40 -41.08 22.35
C ALA A 35 -6.48 -40.30 23.13
N PHE A 36 -7.75 -40.37 22.71
CA PHE A 36 -8.85 -39.70 23.40
C PHE A 36 -9.14 -40.26 24.80
N SER A 37 -8.69 -41.48 25.10
CA SER A 37 -8.87 -42.08 26.42
C SER A 37 -7.78 -41.68 27.43
N SER A 38 -6.70 -41.03 26.97
CA SER A 38 -5.56 -40.67 27.82
C SER A 38 -5.67 -39.25 28.37
N PRO A 39 -5.59 -39.03 29.70
CA PRO A 39 -5.52 -37.68 30.27
C PRO A 39 -4.36 -36.84 29.76
N ALA A 40 -3.21 -37.48 29.45
CA ALA A 40 -2.02 -36.81 28.95
C ALA A 40 -2.26 -36.15 27.57
N PHE A 41 -3.14 -36.71 26.75
CA PHE A 41 -3.51 -36.14 25.46
C PHE A 41 -4.16 -34.76 25.63
N TYR A 42 -5.10 -34.62 26.57
CA TYR A 42 -5.76 -33.35 26.81
C TYR A 42 -4.82 -32.27 27.35
N VAL A 43 -3.84 -32.67 28.18
CA VAL A 43 -2.78 -31.76 28.65
C VAL A 43 -1.91 -31.30 27.48
N ALA A 44 -1.46 -32.22 26.62
CA ALA A 44 -0.66 -31.89 25.44
C ALA A 44 -1.41 -30.94 24.49
N VAL A 45 -2.69 -31.21 24.20
CA VAL A 45 -3.53 -30.33 23.37
C VAL A 45 -3.69 -28.95 24.01
N ALA A 46 -3.94 -28.87 25.32
CA ALA A 46 -4.11 -27.59 26.01
C ALA A 46 -2.82 -26.74 25.99
N VAL A 47 -1.66 -27.37 26.19
CA VAL A 47 -0.35 -26.71 26.10
C VAL A 47 -0.09 -26.24 24.66
N SER A 48 -0.24 -27.12 23.67
CA SER A 48 -0.08 -26.79 22.25
C SER A 48 -1.02 -25.67 21.80
N PHE A 49 -2.26 -25.66 22.29
CA PHE A 49 -3.22 -24.60 22.01
C PHE A 49 -2.77 -23.26 22.61
N THR A 50 -2.28 -23.28 23.84
CA THR A 50 -1.79 -22.07 24.52
C THR A 50 -0.59 -21.48 23.78
N ILE A 51 0.38 -22.32 23.39
CA ILE A 51 1.54 -21.91 22.59
C ILE A 51 1.08 -21.34 21.25
N SER A 52 0.24 -22.08 20.52
CA SER A 52 -0.25 -21.63 19.21
C SER A 52 -1.01 -20.31 19.30
N LEU A 53 -1.85 -20.12 20.32
CA LEU A 53 -2.58 -18.87 20.54
C LEU A 53 -1.62 -17.69 20.80
N LEU A 54 -0.55 -17.91 21.56
CA LEU A 54 0.49 -16.92 21.81
C LEU A 54 1.23 -16.56 20.51
N LEU A 55 1.60 -17.53 19.69
CA LEU A 55 2.27 -17.31 18.41
C LEU A 55 1.38 -16.53 17.43
N VAL A 56 0.12 -16.96 17.27
CA VAL A 56 -0.85 -16.28 16.40
C VAL A 56 -1.05 -14.83 16.84
N ASN A 57 -1.16 -14.58 18.15
CA ASN A 57 -1.26 -13.22 18.68
C ASN A 57 0.02 -12.40 18.47
N THR A 58 1.19 -13.03 18.57
CA THR A 58 2.48 -12.39 18.30
C THR A 58 2.57 -11.96 16.84
N VAL A 59 2.31 -12.87 15.89
CA VAL A 59 2.31 -12.59 14.45
C VAL A 59 1.32 -11.48 14.11
N HIS A 60 0.12 -11.51 14.69
CA HIS A 60 -0.87 -10.46 14.51
C HIS A 60 -0.36 -9.11 15.02
N THR A 61 0.18 -9.05 16.24
CA THR A 61 0.65 -7.82 16.87
C THR A 61 1.80 -7.20 16.08
N VAL A 62 2.76 -8.03 15.66
CA VAL A 62 3.87 -7.61 14.80
C VAL A 62 3.36 -7.08 13.47
N THR A 63 2.42 -7.78 12.82
CA THR A 63 1.87 -7.37 11.53
C THR A 63 1.19 -6.01 11.63
N VAL A 64 0.30 -5.83 12.62
CA VAL A 64 -0.39 -4.54 12.86
C VAL A 64 0.59 -3.43 13.21
N TRP A 65 1.64 -3.73 13.98
CA TRP A 65 2.68 -2.77 14.32
C TRP A 65 3.50 -2.35 13.09
N LEU A 66 3.91 -3.32 12.26
CA LEU A 66 4.62 -3.05 11.04
C LEU A 66 3.73 -2.29 10.04
N ASP A 67 2.43 -2.57 9.96
CA ASP A 67 1.49 -1.86 9.06
C ASP A 67 1.42 -0.36 9.39
N LYS A 68 1.58 -0.02 10.66
CA LYS A 68 1.65 1.37 11.12
C LYS A 68 2.99 2.05 10.80
N ARG A 69 4.10 1.30 10.67
CA ARG A 69 5.44 1.89 10.47
C ARG A 69 5.95 1.82 9.03
N CYS A 70 5.70 0.72 8.34
CA CYS A 70 6.20 0.44 7.00
C CYS A 70 5.09 -0.14 6.12
N PRO A 71 4.32 0.71 5.41
CA PRO A 71 3.25 0.28 4.53
C PRO A 71 3.80 -0.47 3.31
N TRP A 72 3.19 -1.61 2.98
CA TRP A 72 3.59 -2.46 1.85
C TRP A 72 3.69 -1.73 0.50
N ARG A 73 2.87 -0.70 0.28
CA ARG A 73 2.84 0.04 -1.00
C ARG A 73 4.00 1.00 -1.20
N LEU A 74 4.54 1.55 -0.11
CA LEU A 74 5.63 2.53 -0.19
C LEU A 74 6.98 1.83 -0.24
N ARG A 75 7.17 0.76 0.54
CA ARG A 75 8.47 0.09 0.71
C ARG A 75 8.31 -1.42 0.85
N PRO A 76 7.93 -2.13 -0.24
CA PRO A 76 7.62 -3.56 -0.19
C PRO A 76 8.82 -4.42 0.23
N PHE A 77 10.04 -4.08 -0.20
CA PHE A 77 11.24 -4.85 0.13
C PHE A 77 11.66 -4.68 1.59
N GLU A 78 11.68 -3.45 2.11
CA GLU A 78 11.95 -3.19 3.53
C GLU A 78 10.92 -3.91 4.41
N ARG A 79 9.64 -3.86 4.00
CA ARG A 79 8.58 -4.53 4.73
C ARG A 79 8.71 -6.05 4.68
N GLY A 80 9.04 -6.63 3.52
CA GLY A 80 9.29 -8.06 3.37
C GLY A 80 10.40 -8.55 4.31
N GLY A 81 11.52 -7.84 4.38
CA GLY A 81 12.61 -8.16 5.30
C GLY A 81 12.20 -8.09 6.77
N LEU A 82 11.50 -7.02 7.18
CA LEU A 82 11.00 -6.87 8.54
C LEU A 82 9.93 -7.93 8.90
N GLN A 83 9.06 -8.30 7.96
CA GLN A 83 8.06 -9.34 8.16
C GLN A 83 8.70 -10.72 8.28
N LEU A 84 9.78 -11.00 7.54
CA LEU A 84 10.53 -12.25 7.68
C LEU A 84 11.16 -12.34 9.08
N ILE A 85 11.85 -11.28 9.51
CA ILE A 85 12.52 -11.24 10.82
C ILE A 85 11.50 -11.29 11.96
N PHE A 86 10.58 -10.32 12.01
CA PHE A 86 9.68 -10.19 13.16
C PHE A 86 8.41 -11.04 13.05
N GLY A 87 7.98 -11.38 11.83
CA GLY A 87 6.76 -12.16 11.60
C GLY A 87 7.01 -13.67 11.48
N VAL A 88 8.25 -14.11 11.22
CA VAL A 88 8.59 -15.53 11.12
C VAL A 88 9.68 -15.93 12.12
N VAL A 89 10.86 -15.31 12.06
CA VAL A 89 12.01 -15.72 12.89
C VAL A 89 11.73 -15.54 14.38
N VAL A 90 11.25 -14.36 14.79
CA VAL A 90 10.97 -14.08 16.21
C VAL A 90 9.90 -15.02 16.78
N PRO A 91 8.72 -15.23 16.15
CA PRO A 91 7.75 -16.22 16.60
C PRO A 91 8.31 -17.64 16.68
N ALA A 92 9.12 -18.07 15.70
CA ALA A 92 9.74 -19.39 15.73
C ALA A 92 10.72 -19.56 16.91
N LEU A 93 11.48 -18.53 17.27
CA LEU A 93 12.35 -18.56 18.46
C LEU A 93 11.54 -18.60 19.76
N ILE A 94 10.41 -17.89 19.82
CA ILE A 94 9.49 -17.94 20.96
C ILE A 94 8.91 -19.35 21.12
N ASP A 95 8.50 -19.98 20.01
CA ASP A 95 7.99 -21.36 20.02
C ASP A 95 9.04 -22.33 20.55
N LEU A 96 10.26 -22.29 20.00
CA LEU A 96 11.38 -23.12 20.45
C LEU A 96 11.63 -22.96 21.95
N LEU A 97 11.61 -21.72 22.46
CA LEU A 97 11.80 -21.43 23.87
C LEU A 97 10.69 -22.05 24.73
N LEU A 98 9.43 -21.85 24.34
CA LEU A 98 8.27 -22.37 25.08
C LEU A 98 8.25 -23.90 25.12
N VAL A 99 8.52 -24.53 23.98
CA VAL A 99 8.58 -26.00 23.87
C VAL A 99 9.75 -26.56 24.66
N SER A 100 10.90 -25.87 24.67
CA SER A 100 12.05 -26.26 25.49
C SER A 100 11.77 -26.22 26.98
N VAL A 101 11.06 -25.19 27.44
CA VAL A 101 10.62 -25.09 28.83
C VAL A 101 9.64 -26.24 29.16
N TYR A 102 8.68 -26.52 28.27
CA TYR A 102 7.72 -27.60 28.46
C TYR A 102 8.39 -28.98 28.58
N PHE A 103 9.26 -29.35 27.65
CA PHE A 103 9.98 -30.63 27.72
C PHE A 103 10.96 -30.69 28.89
N GLY A 104 11.58 -29.56 29.25
CA GLY A 104 12.41 -29.46 30.44
C GLY A 104 11.65 -29.79 31.73
N PHE A 105 10.38 -29.40 31.84
CA PHE A 105 9.52 -29.81 32.97
C PHE A 105 9.17 -31.29 32.96
N LEU A 106 9.14 -31.93 31.80
CA LEU A 106 8.95 -33.38 31.65
C LEU A 106 10.24 -34.18 31.85
N GLY A 107 11.39 -33.50 31.99
CA GLY A 107 12.70 -34.13 32.11
C GLY A 107 13.26 -34.66 30.79
N GLU A 108 12.68 -34.25 29.66
CA GLU A 108 13.09 -34.66 28.32
C GLU A 108 13.79 -33.51 27.58
N SER A 109 14.70 -33.83 26.66
CA SER A 109 15.33 -32.82 25.82
C SER A 109 14.62 -32.68 24.47
N VAL A 110 14.48 -31.43 23.99
CA VAL A 110 13.85 -31.14 22.69
C VAL A 110 14.57 -31.83 21.53
N MET A 111 15.88 -32.09 21.67
CA MET A 111 16.68 -32.72 20.62
C MET A 111 16.36 -34.22 20.50
N GLU A 112 16.15 -34.88 21.64
CA GLU A 112 15.91 -36.32 21.68
C GLU A 112 14.49 -36.68 21.22
N ASN A 113 13.51 -35.81 21.49
CA ASN A 113 12.11 -36.02 21.10
C ASN A 113 11.81 -35.80 19.61
N GLY A 114 12.80 -35.43 18.79
CA GLY A 114 12.61 -35.24 17.35
C GLY A 114 11.78 -34.00 16.96
N PHE A 115 11.34 -33.19 17.94
CA PHE A 115 10.54 -31.99 17.72
C PHE A 115 11.15 -31.06 16.66
N LEU A 116 12.46 -30.82 16.74
CA LEU A 116 13.16 -29.94 15.79
C LEU A 116 13.12 -30.42 14.34
N LEU A 117 13.10 -31.74 14.13
CA LEU A 117 13.17 -32.33 12.79
C LEU A 117 11.77 -32.56 12.20
N ILE A 118 10.78 -32.81 13.05
CA ILE A 118 9.43 -33.22 12.64
C ILE A 118 8.43 -32.07 12.76
N ASP A 119 8.21 -31.55 13.98
CA ASP A 119 7.14 -30.57 14.24
C ASP A 119 7.55 -29.13 13.92
N PHE A 120 8.80 -28.77 14.20
CA PHE A 120 9.28 -27.40 14.04
C PHE A 120 9.18 -26.87 12.59
N PRO A 121 9.54 -27.65 11.55
CA PRO A 121 9.32 -27.23 10.15
C PRO A 121 7.84 -26.99 9.82
N VAL A 122 6.95 -27.81 10.37
CA VAL A 122 5.49 -27.64 10.22
C VAL A 122 5.04 -26.33 10.85
N ILE A 123 5.50 -26.04 12.07
CA ILE A 123 5.16 -24.80 12.78
C ILE A 123 5.63 -23.58 11.99
N ILE A 124 6.86 -23.60 11.45
CA ILE A 124 7.36 -22.55 10.57
C ILE A 124 6.45 -22.37 9.35
N CYS A 125 6.06 -23.46 8.68
CA CYS A 125 5.13 -23.41 7.55
C CYS A 125 3.78 -22.78 7.94
N LEU A 126 3.21 -23.13 9.09
CA LEU A 126 1.96 -22.55 9.59
C LEU A 126 2.11 -21.04 9.87
N ILE A 127 3.24 -20.62 10.46
CA ILE A 127 3.55 -19.21 10.67
C ILE A 127 3.64 -18.48 9.33
N ILE A 128 4.32 -19.04 8.34
CA ILE A 128 4.43 -18.46 6.99
C ILE A 128 3.06 -18.33 6.34
N PHE A 129 2.21 -19.35 6.41
CA PHE A 129 0.84 -19.27 5.88
C PHE A 129 0.00 -18.21 6.57
N LEU A 130 0.13 -18.05 7.89
CA LEU A 130 -0.57 -17.00 8.61
C LEU A 130 -0.10 -15.60 8.17
N ASN A 131 1.20 -15.41 7.98
CA ASN A 131 1.77 -14.16 7.45
C ASN A 131 1.29 -13.88 6.01
N LEU A 132 1.24 -14.91 5.17
CA LEU A 132 0.73 -14.81 3.80
C LEU A 132 -0.75 -14.44 3.78
N TYR A 133 -1.56 -15.04 4.67
CA TYR A 133 -2.96 -14.67 4.85
C TYR A 133 -3.11 -13.17 5.18
N TYR A 134 -2.32 -12.64 6.11
CA TYR A 134 -2.36 -11.21 6.45
C TYR A 134 -1.93 -10.32 5.28
N LEU A 135 -0.93 -10.74 4.50
CA LEU A 135 -0.52 -10.03 3.28
C LEU A 135 -1.65 -9.98 2.26
N ILE A 136 -2.27 -11.12 1.94
CA ILE A 136 -3.39 -11.19 0.99
C ILE A 136 -4.55 -10.32 1.49
N HIS A 137 -4.91 -10.45 2.77
CA HIS A 137 -5.98 -9.66 3.38
C HIS A 137 -5.68 -8.16 3.36
N TYR A 138 -4.42 -7.77 3.60
CA TYR A 138 -3.97 -6.38 3.45
C TYR A 138 -4.16 -5.89 2.02
N LEU A 139 -3.72 -6.66 1.01
CA LEU A 139 -3.83 -6.28 -0.39
C LEU A 139 -5.29 -6.12 -0.80
N LEU A 140 -6.16 -7.08 -0.46
CA LEU A 140 -7.60 -7.02 -0.76
C LEU A 140 -8.28 -5.82 -0.11
N LEU A 141 -8.02 -5.55 1.18
CA LEU A 141 -8.59 -4.38 1.87
C LEU A 141 -8.07 -3.05 1.31
N THR A 142 -6.84 -3.02 0.83
CA THR A 142 -6.26 -1.79 0.26
C THR A 142 -6.65 -1.61 -1.22
N GLU A 143 -7.03 -2.67 -1.92
CA GLU A 143 -7.60 -2.63 -3.28
C GLU A 143 -9.08 -2.22 -3.26
N GLY A 144 -9.83 -2.63 -2.23
CA GLY A 144 -11.26 -2.42 -2.09
C GLY A 144 -11.71 -1.15 -1.36
N LYS A 145 -10.80 -0.26 -0.92
CA LYS A 145 -11.17 1.06 -0.40
C LYS A 145 -11.28 2.07 -1.56
N PRO A 146 -12.48 2.40 -2.06
CA PRO A 146 -12.68 3.64 -2.79
C PRO A 146 -12.21 4.82 -1.95
N LEU A 147 -11.87 5.90 -2.62
CA LEU A 147 -11.44 7.19 -2.08
C LEU A 147 -12.37 7.82 -1.03
N GLU A 148 -13.45 7.17 -0.58
CA GLU A 148 -14.43 7.67 0.40
C GLU A 148 -13.83 7.95 1.78
N ASP A 149 -12.95 7.11 2.31
CA ASP A 149 -12.30 7.38 3.61
C ASP A 149 -11.20 8.45 3.49
N ARG A 150 -10.65 8.66 2.29
CA ARG A 150 -9.80 9.83 2.01
C ARG A 150 -10.63 11.09 1.82
N ALA A 151 -11.87 10.99 1.32
CA ALA A 151 -12.80 12.11 1.11
C ALA A 151 -13.32 12.72 2.42
N LYS A 152 -13.27 12.01 3.56
CA LYS A 152 -13.74 12.50 4.87
C LYS A 152 -12.93 13.67 5.46
N GLY A 153 -11.79 14.04 4.86
CA GLY A 153 -11.04 15.25 5.19
C GLY A 153 -11.31 16.45 4.28
N TYR A 154 -12.18 16.31 3.27
CA TYR A 154 -12.43 17.32 2.26
C TYR A 154 -13.87 17.80 2.34
N PRO A 155 -14.14 19.12 2.30
CA PRO A 155 -15.48 19.60 2.10
C PRO A 155 -15.97 19.06 0.75
N LEU A 156 -17.10 18.36 0.77
CA LEU A 156 -17.87 17.92 -0.38
C LEU A 156 -18.11 19.11 -1.32
N PHE A 157 -17.23 19.33 -2.30
CA PHE A 157 -17.38 20.45 -3.23
C PHE A 157 -18.13 19.96 -4.47
N SER A 158 -19.42 20.32 -4.50
CA SER A 158 -20.27 20.49 -5.66
C SER A 158 -20.54 19.24 -6.52
N LEU A 159 -21.59 18.51 -6.12
CA LEU A 159 -22.55 18.02 -7.11
C LEU A 159 -23.16 19.24 -7.81
N ALA A 160 -22.53 19.71 -8.89
CA ALA A 160 -23.17 20.60 -9.83
C ALA A 160 -24.18 19.78 -10.63
N LYS A 161 -25.38 19.66 -10.07
CA LYS A 161 -26.59 19.36 -10.80
C LYS A 161 -27.10 20.71 -11.30
N GLY A 162 -27.07 20.96 -12.60
CA GLY A 162 -27.62 22.18 -13.17
C GLY A 162 -27.16 22.45 -14.60
N ASP A 163 -28.15 22.53 -15.48
CA ASP A 163 -28.10 23.07 -16.83
C ASP A 163 -27.42 24.45 -16.95
N ASP A 164 -27.19 24.81 -18.22
CA ASP A 164 -27.02 26.15 -18.81
C ASP A 164 -25.60 26.73 -19.04
N LYS A 165 -25.32 26.89 -20.35
CA LYS A 165 -24.67 28.02 -21.05
C LYS A 165 -23.31 28.53 -20.55
N GLY A 166 -22.27 28.21 -21.34
CA GLY A 166 -21.15 29.12 -21.62
C GLY A 166 -19.86 28.95 -20.82
N THR A 167 -19.80 28.07 -19.83
CA THR A 167 -18.61 27.87 -18.99
C THR A 167 -17.69 26.79 -19.57
N LEU A 168 -16.40 27.11 -19.75
CA LEU A 168 -15.37 26.19 -20.23
C LEU A 168 -15.40 24.87 -19.45
N PRO A 169 -15.19 23.70 -20.10
CA PRO A 169 -15.27 22.40 -19.45
C PRO A 169 -14.14 22.26 -18.41
N THR A 170 -14.42 22.59 -17.15
CA THR A 170 -13.43 22.54 -16.06
C THR A 170 -13.28 21.13 -15.47
N SER A 171 -14.14 20.18 -15.86
CA SER A 171 -14.17 18.82 -15.31
C SER A 171 -13.52 17.79 -16.24
N LEU A 172 -12.63 16.97 -15.68
CA LEU A 172 -12.05 15.78 -16.29
C LEU A 172 -12.68 14.54 -15.68
N ASN A 173 -13.28 13.68 -16.50
CA ASN A 173 -13.76 12.36 -16.10
C ASN A 173 -12.74 11.30 -16.46
N ILE A 174 -12.32 10.49 -15.48
CA ILE A 174 -11.40 9.37 -15.67
C ILE A 174 -12.08 8.09 -15.22
N HIS A 175 -12.14 7.10 -16.11
CA HIS A 175 -12.53 5.74 -15.76
C HIS A 175 -11.33 4.96 -15.22
N TYR A 176 -11.33 4.63 -13.93
CA TYR A 176 -10.24 3.92 -13.28
C TYR A 176 -10.80 2.84 -12.35
N ASN A 177 -10.37 1.59 -12.55
CA ASN A 177 -10.79 0.43 -11.76
C ASN A 177 -12.32 0.27 -11.62
N GLY A 178 -13.07 0.52 -12.70
CA GLY A 178 -14.53 0.40 -12.72
C GLY A 178 -15.28 1.58 -12.08
N GLN A 179 -14.58 2.65 -11.69
CA GLN A 179 -15.17 3.86 -11.13
C GLN A 179 -14.96 5.06 -12.06
N HIS A 180 -15.92 5.99 -12.04
CA HIS A 180 -15.83 7.29 -12.71
C HIS A 180 -15.36 8.34 -11.70
N LEU A 181 -14.14 8.83 -11.89
CA LEU A 181 -13.56 9.89 -11.07
C LEU A 181 -13.74 11.23 -11.79
N PHE A 182 -14.27 12.22 -11.09
CA PHE A 182 -14.43 13.59 -11.61
C PHE A 182 -13.42 14.50 -10.93
N PHE A 183 -12.61 15.19 -11.72
CA PHE A 183 -11.62 16.15 -11.25
C PHE A 183 -11.93 17.53 -11.79
N ASN A 184 -11.88 18.55 -10.93
CA ASN A 184 -11.74 19.92 -11.37
C ASN A 184 -10.29 20.13 -11.80
N VAL A 185 -10.07 20.38 -13.09
CA VAL A 185 -8.73 20.42 -13.68
C VAL A 185 -7.87 21.55 -13.11
N GLU A 186 -8.46 22.69 -12.77
CA GLU A 186 -7.73 23.83 -12.22
C GLU A 186 -7.30 23.60 -10.76
N ASN A 187 -8.14 22.90 -9.99
CA ASN A 187 -7.94 22.74 -8.54
C ASN A 187 -7.31 21.43 -8.13
N ASP A 188 -7.57 20.35 -8.87
CA ASP A 188 -7.20 18.99 -8.49
C ASP A 188 -5.99 18.48 -9.27
N ILE A 189 -5.82 18.92 -10.52
CA ILE A 189 -4.74 18.44 -11.40
C ILE A 189 -3.52 19.35 -11.36
N MET A 190 -2.39 18.76 -11.00
CA MET A 190 -1.09 19.43 -10.94
C MET A 190 -0.43 19.51 -12.32
N PHE A 191 -0.39 18.38 -13.05
CA PHE A 191 0.14 18.33 -14.42
C PHE A 191 -0.30 17.06 -15.15
N PHE A 192 -0.26 17.12 -16.48
CA PHE A 192 -0.39 15.98 -17.38
C PHE A 192 0.96 15.68 -18.02
N TYR A 193 1.22 14.41 -18.24
CA TYR A 193 2.45 13.98 -18.89
C TYR A 193 2.25 12.73 -19.72
N ARG A 194 3.11 12.54 -20.72
CA ARG A 194 3.18 11.34 -21.53
C ARG A 194 4.28 10.41 -21.03
N GLU A 195 3.90 9.17 -20.73
CA GLU A 195 4.82 8.09 -20.36
C GLU A 195 4.67 6.94 -21.37
N GLY A 196 5.64 6.80 -22.26
CA GLY A 196 5.56 5.86 -23.39
C GLY A 196 4.38 6.18 -24.32
N LYS A 197 3.41 5.26 -24.41
CA LYS A 197 2.22 5.38 -25.26
C LYS A 197 0.98 5.92 -24.55
N ARG A 198 1.05 6.21 -23.24
CA ARG A 198 -0.11 6.62 -22.45
C ARG A 198 0.09 8.02 -21.86
N VAL A 199 -0.99 8.79 -21.79
CA VAL A 199 -1.03 10.05 -21.05
C VAL A 199 -1.52 9.75 -19.64
N LYS A 200 -0.92 10.43 -18.67
CA LYS A 200 -1.29 10.35 -17.26
C LYS A 200 -1.46 11.76 -16.71
N CYS A 201 -2.32 11.91 -15.71
CA CYS A 201 -2.40 13.13 -14.90
C CYS A 201 -1.89 12.85 -13.49
N THR A 202 -1.26 13.85 -12.90
CA THR A 202 -0.85 13.86 -11.49
C THR A 202 -1.69 14.90 -10.76
N THR A 203 -2.31 14.51 -9.65
CA THR A 203 -3.10 15.44 -8.83
C THR A 203 -2.22 16.21 -7.85
N PHE A 204 -2.71 17.32 -7.28
CA PHE A 204 -2.01 18.07 -6.23
C PHE A 204 -1.71 17.26 -4.96
N HIS A 205 -2.29 16.07 -4.84
CA HIS A 205 -2.05 15.11 -3.75
C HIS A 205 -1.09 13.98 -4.15
N GLY A 206 -0.50 14.03 -5.35
CA GLY A 206 0.49 13.07 -5.83
C GLY A 206 -0.07 11.77 -6.42
N ASN A 207 -1.40 11.63 -6.51
CA ASN A 207 -2.01 10.46 -7.16
C ASN A 207 -1.86 10.58 -8.68
N ARG A 208 -1.66 9.45 -9.37
CA ARG A 208 -1.49 9.40 -10.82
C ARG A 208 -2.57 8.58 -11.46
N TYR A 209 -3.21 9.11 -12.50
CA TYR A 209 -4.29 8.42 -13.20
C TYR A 209 -4.04 8.39 -14.71
N PRO A 210 -4.30 7.27 -15.40
CA PRO A 210 -4.23 7.22 -16.84
C PRO A 210 -5.37 8.05 -17.44
N VAL A 211 -5.06 8.79 -18.51
CA VAL A 211 -6.04 9.60 -19.24
C VAL A 211 -6.14 9.08 -20.67
N ASN A 212 -7.36 8.81 -21.11
CA ASN A 212 -7.67 8.36 -22.47
C ASN A 212 -7.83 9.56 -23.41
N ALA A 213 -6.80 10.40 -23.50
CA ALA A 213 -6.74 11.57 -24.37
C ALA A 213 -5.29 11.87 -24.75
N SER A 214 -5.05 12.50 -25.90
CA SER A 214 -3.73 12.97 -26.27
C SER A 214 -3.37 14.27 -25.51
N ILE A 215 -2.07 14.61 -25.43
CA ILE A 215 -1.64 15.88 -24.84
C ILE A 215 -2.24 17.06 -25.62
N SER A 216 -2.33 16.97 -26.95
CA SER A 216 -2.92 18.03 -27.77
C SER A 216 -4.42 18.16 -27.52
N ASP A 217 -5.14 17.04 -27.35
CA ASP A 217 -6.58 17.04 -27.06
C ASP A 217 -6.86 17.69 -25.69
N LEU A 218 -5.98 17.44 -24.70
CA LEU A 218 -6.10 18.03 -23.37
C LEU A 218 -5.79 19.52 -23.38
N GLU A 219 -4.80 19.95 -24.16
CA GLU A 219 -4.47 21.37 -24.35
C GLU A 219 -5.66 22.11 -24.98
N GLU A 220 -6.22 21.58 -26.07
CA GLU A 220 -7.39 22.16 -26.74
C GLU A 220 -8.60 22.21 -25.80
N ARG A 221 -8.91 21.08 -25.14
CA ARG A 221 -10.06 20.95 -24.24
C ARG A 221 -10.01 21.90 -23.05
N PHE A 222 -8.83 22.18 -22.52
CA PHE A 222 -8.64 23.02 -21.33
C PHE A 222 -8.00 24.37 -21.67
N THR A 223 -8.16 24.83 -22.92
CA THR A 223 -7.75 26.17 -23.34
C THR A 223 -8.46 27.22 -22.48
N GLY A 224 -7.70 28.19 -21.95
CA GLY A 224 -8.25 29.24 -21.08
C GLY A 224 -8.33 28.88 -19.59
N THR A 225 -7.88 27.69 -19.19
CA THR A 225 -7.65 27.36 -17.78
C THR A 225 -6.23 27.76 -17.34
N ARG A 226 -5.88 27.61 -16.06
CA ARG A 226 -4.51 27.79 -15.55
C ARG A 226 -3.53 26.69 -15.97
N LEU A 227 -3.81 25.98 -17.06
CA LEU A 227 -2.91 24.99 -17.62
C LEU A 227 -2.06 25.57 -18.73
N CYS A 228 -0.79 25.18 -18.76
CA CYS A 228 0.14 25.57 -19.81
C CYS A 228 0.97 24.37 -20.25
N ARG A 229 1.05 24.16 -21.56
CA ARG A 229 1.97 23.20 -22.14
C ARG A 229 3.38 23.75 -22.06
N ILE A 230 4.29 22.97 -21.49
CA ILE A 230 5.71 23.36 -21.35
C ILE A 230 6.63 22.57 -22.28
N SER A 231 6.16 21.40 -22.73
CA SER A 231 6.90 20.54 -23.64
C SER A 231 5.92 19.72 -24.50
N ARG A 232 6.45 18.99 -25.48
CA ARG A 232 5.61 18.10 -26.32
C ARG A 232 4.94 17.00 -25.49
N SER A 233 5.49 16.65 -24.33
CA SER A 233 5.00 15.58 -23.47
C SER A 233 4.31 16.06 -22.20
N THR A 234 4.33 17.36 -21.86
CA THR A 234 3.97 17.82 -20.51
C THR A 234 3.13 19.11 -20.54
N ILE A 235 2.03 19.10 -19.78
CA ILE A 235 1.18 20.26 -19.47
C ILE A 235 1.17 20.44 -17.97
N ILE A 236 1.41 21.63 -17.46
CA ILE A 236 1.42 21.91 -16.02
C ILE A 236 0.33 22.89 -15.65
N ASN A 237 -0.02 22.91 -14.36
CA ASN A 237 -0.88 23.93 -13.78
C ASN A 237 -0.03 25.07 -13.22
N TYR A 238 -0.31 26.33 -13.56
CA TYR A 238 0.48 27.44 -13.03
C TYR A 238 0.49 27.53 -11.50
N LYS A 239 -0.53 27.00 -10.82
CA LYS A 239 -0.59 26.96 -9.35
C LYS A 239 0.62 26.23 -8.72
N MET A 240 1.24 25.26 -9.41
CA MET A 240 2.46 24.62 -8.90
C MET A 240 3.73 25.44 -9.10
N VAL A 241 3.71 26.47 -9.95
CA VAL A 241 4.88 27.26 -10.31
C VAL A 241 5.11 28.36 -9.28
N LYS A 242 6.36 28.47 -8.81
CA LYS A 242 6.86 29.59 -8.00
C LYS A 242 7.57 30.64 -8.87
N GLY A 243 8.23 30.18 -9.92
CA GLY A 243 8.98 31.02 -10.85
C GLY A 243 9.73 30.16 -11.86
N TYR A 244 10.71 30.74 -12.55
CA TYR A 244 11.56 30.02 -13.49
C TYR A 244 12.98 30.59 -13.50
N ASN A 245 13.95 29.73 -13.82
CA ASN A 245 15.33 30.10 -14.12
C ASN A 245 15.58 29.98 -15.63
N ALA A 246 16.63 30.65 -16.12
CA ALA A 246 17.13 30.37 -17.47
C ALA A 246 17.61 28.91 -17.52
N GLY A 247 17.12 28.14 -18.49
CA GLY A 247 17.49 26.74 -18.64
C GLY A 247 18.91 26.57 -19.19
N THR A 248 19.47 25.37 -19.03
CA THR A 248 20.79 25.00 -19.55
C THR A 248 20.97 25.20 -21.07
N LYS A 249 19.88 25.16 -21.85
CA LYS A 249 19.90 25.39 -23.30
C LYS A 249 19.37 26.78 -23.66
N ARG A 250 19.89 27.35 -24.75
CA ARG A 250 19.40 28.64 -25.28
C ARG A 250 17.89 28.58 -25.53
N ASN A 251 17.16 29.59 -25.04
CA ASN A 251 15.70 29.70 -25.14
C ASN A 251 14.94 28.56 -24.47
N THR A 252 15.44 28.07 -23.33
CA THR A 252 14.68 27.17 -22.44
C THR A 252 14.58 27.79 -21.06
N ALA A 253 13.60 27.35 -20.27
CA ALA A 253 13.46 27.76 -18.88
C ALA A 253 13.26 26.55 -17.97
N GLU A 254 13.89 26.57 -16.81
CA GLU A 254 13.73 25.55 -15.77
C GLU A 254 12.73 26.05 -14.73
N LEU A 255 11.71 25.25 -14.46
CA LEU A 255 10.64 25.66 -13.55
C LEU A 255 11.07 25.53 -12.10
N ILE A 256 10.79 26.56 -11.32
CA ILE A 256 10.90 26.53 -9.86
C ILE A 256 9.53 26.14 -9.32
N ILE A 257 9.41 24.92 -8.79
CA ILE A 257 8.16 24.43 -8.22
C ILE A 257 8.02 24.89 -6.76
N ARG A 258 6.79 25.26 -6.36
CA ARG A 258 6.50 25.66 -4.97
C ARG A 258 6.88 24.55 -3.97
N PRO A 259 7.46 24.90 -2.80
CA PRO A 259 7.91 23.92 -1.81
C PRO A 259 6.83 22.92 -1.39
N ASP A 260 5.57 23.37 -1.30
CA ASP A 260 4.42 22.55 -0.89
C ASP A 260 4.18 21.35 -1.83
N TYR A 261 4.60 21.46 -3.08
CA TYR A 261 4.40 20.42 -4.09
C TYR A 261 5.63 19.56 -4.35
N GLN A 262 6.81 19.99 -3.88
CA GLN A 262 8.07 19.25 -4.02
C GLN A 262 7.98 17.78 -3.57
N PRO A 263 7.34 17.42 -2.43
CA PRO A 263 7.23 16.03 -1.99
C PRO A 263 6.54 15.10 -2.99
N TYR A 264 5.63 15.63 -3.82
CA TYR A 264 4.85 14.83 -4.78
C TYR A 264 5.56 14.67 -6.13
N ILE A 265 6.63 15.43 -6.35
CA ILE A 265 7.43 15.41 -7.59
C ILE A 265 8.87 14.94 -7.38
N LYS A 266 9.25 14.45 -6.19
CA LYS A 266 10.64 14.04 -5.90
C LYS A 266 11.18 12.93 -6.82
N ASP A 267 10.29 12.07 -7.30
CA ASP A 267 10.67 10.97 -8.20
C ASP A 267 10.83 11.41 -9.66
N TRP A 268 10.54 12.69 -9.95
CA TRP A 268 10.61 13.25 -11.29
C TRP A 268 12.00 13.78 -11.57
N GLN A 269 12.47 13.56 -12.79
CA GLN A 269 13.77 14.06 -13.17
C GLN A 269 13.67 15.56 -13.44
N SER A 270 14.68 16.33 -13.03
CA SER A 270 14.73 17.80 -13.21
C SER A 270 14.51 18.23 -14.67
N HIS A 271 14.82 17.36 -15.64
CA HIS A 271 14.66 17.63 -17.06
C HIS A 271 13.19 17.58 -17.55
N GLU A 272 12.26 17.03 -16.77
CA GLU A 272 10.83 16.90 -17.16
C GLU A 272 10.04 18.21 -16.96
N PHE A 273 10.57 19.12 -16.14
CA PHE A 273 10.01 20.45 -15.85
C PHE A 273 10.81 21.56 -16.55
N VAL A 274 11.22 21.30 -17.80
CA VAL A 274 11.87 22.28 -18.67
C VAL A 274 10.89 22.78 -19.72
N VAL A 275 10.71 24.09 -19.78
CA VAL A 275 9.94 24.77 -20.82
C VAL A 275 10.79 24.84 -22.09
N THR A 276 10.33 24.18 -23.16
CA THR A 276 11.06 24.18 -24.44
C THR A 276 10.82 25.48 -25.21
N LYS A 277 11.71 25.77 -26.17
CA LYS A 277 11.68 27.00 -26.99
C LYS A 277 10.31 27.28 -27.62
N GLU A 278 9.63 26.22 -28.08
CA GLU A 278 8.32 26.31 -28.75
C GLU A 278 7.23 26.87 -27.81
N PHE A 279 7.29 26.54 -26.51
CA PHE A 279 6.27 26.90 -25.52
C PHE A 279 6.68 28.06 -24.59
N LEU A 280 7.93 28.52 -24.68
CA LEU A 280 8.48 29.51 -23.75
C LEU A 280 7.74 30.85 -23.79
N LYS A 281 7.30 31.30 -24.97
CA LYS A 281 6.58 32.57 -25.12
C LYS A 281 5.22 32.51 -24.42
N GLN A 282 4.40 31.51 -24.76
CA GLN A 282 3.09 31.26 -24.17
C GLN A 282 3.18 31.07 -22.65
N PHE A 283 4.18 30.31 -22.19
CA PHE A 283 4.41 30.11 -20.76
C PHE A 283 4.64 31.42 -20.01
N LYS A 284 5.48 32.32 -20.56
CA LYS A 284 5.79 33.61 -19.93
C LYS A 284 4.60 34.56 -19.92
N GLU A 285 3.85 34.63 -21.01
CA GLU A 285 2.64 35.45 -21.11
C GLU A 285 1.61 35.03 -20.07
N GLY A 286 1.29 33.72 -19.99
CA GLY A 286 0.33 33.23 -18.98
C GLY A 286 0.83 33.33 -17.53
N LEU A 287 2.14 33.42 -17.28
CA LEU A 287 2.67 33.68 -15.93
C LEU A 287 2.51 35.15 -15.51
N GLN A 288 2.46 36.10 -16.45
CA GLN A 288 2.27 37.52 -16.16
C GLN A 288 0.81 37.89 -15.89
N GLU A 289 -0.14 37.08 -16.36
CA GLU A 289 -1.58 37.27 -16.20
C GLU A 289 -2.15 36.75 -14.86
N LEU A 290 -1.30 36.12 -14.02
CA LEU A 290 -1.67 35.48 -12.74
C LEU A 290 -1.34 36.33 -11.52
#